data_AF-A0A958AQK4-F1
#
_entry.id   AF-A0A958AQK4-F1
#
_cell.length_a   1.000
_cell.length_b   1.000
_cell.length_c   1.000
_cell.angle_alpha   90.00
_cell.angle_beta   90.00
_cell.angle_gamma   90.00
#
_symmetry.space_group_name_H-M   'P 1'
#
loop_
_entity.id
_entity.type
_entity.pdbx_description
1 polymer ?
#
loop_
_entity_poly.entity_id
_entity_poly.type
_entity_poly.pdbx_seq_one_letter_code
_entity_poly.pdbx_strand_id
1 'polypeptide(L)'
;MMINRSLILIFAVVVMVACSGRTGSTLLNSREGEPTITPTPPKLENIQVSQTSVLPPYGLRVKADVASLKLRVTSSEEDTQARLITIQTVVDDITKLADKSDAVAVQSLSVSQIGASSAEREASSYYYDSQSYDSASAILMLTTTLAGDNPSVLESLITFGDFLNTFTLPETVTISTLSIETRISDPEIYRHQLIEQVYQEVEALQAARGDTVTFEINGLYSGLKSLPLTDSEYYLYLDPSIVVKDS
;
A
#
# COMPACT_ATOMS: atom_id res chain seq x y z
N MET A 1 -34.05 44.45 -20.42
CA MET A 1 -35.22 44.78 -19.58
C MET A 1 -35.54 43.57 -18.71
N MET A 2 -35.40 43.74 -17.39
CA MET A 2 -36.00 43.02 -16.24
C MET A 2 -35.87 41.47 -16.20
N ILE A 3 -34.97 40.89 -15.40
CA ILE A 3 -34.98 40.66 -13.92
C ILE A 3 -35.78 39.39 -13.51
N ASN A 4 -35.08 38.39 -12.97
CA ASN A 4 -35.26 37.84 -11.60
C ASN A 4 -34.30 36.64 -11.42
N ARG A 5 -33.28 36.66 -10.55
CA ARG A 5 -33.25 36.69 -9.07
C ARG A 5 -33.83 35.44 -8.39
N SER A 6 -32.92 34.64 -7.81
CA SER A 6 -32.97 33.89 -6.54
C SER A 6 -31.72 32.99 -6.55
N LEU A 7 -30.62 33.11 -5.80
CA LEU A 7 -30.29 33.61 -4.46
C LEU A 7 -31.06 32.92 -3.33
N ILE A 8 -30.49 31.79 -2.87
CA ILE A 8 -30.65 31.30 -1.49
C ILE A 8 -29.26 30.93 -0.95
N LEU A 9 -29.02 31.42 0.25
CA LEU A 9 -27.78 31.53 1.01
C LEU A 9 -27.97 30.70 2.30
N ILE A 10 -26.86 30.09 2.77
CA ILE A 10 -26.53 29.77 4.18
C ILE A 10 -27.27 28.59 4.85
N PHE A 11 -26.49 27.64 5.40
CA PHE A 11 -26.48 27.39 6.86
C PHE A 11 -25.16 26.73 7.29
N ALA A 12 -24.20 27.58 7.66
CA ALA A 12 -23.09 27.21 8.52
C ALA A 12 -23.63 27.12 9.95
N VAL A 13 -23.61 25.94 10.56
CA VAL A 13 -23.91 25.76 11.97
C VAL A 13 -22.59 25.58 12.70
N VAL A 14 -22.10 26.71 13.21
CA VAL A 14 -21.10 26.77 14.29
C VAL A 14 -21.84 26.48 15.59
N VAL A 15 -21.45 25.42 16.29
CA VAL A 15 -21.81 25.24 17.71
C VAL A 15 -20.52 25.11 18.49
N MET A 16 -20.09 26.23 19.06
CA MET A 16 -19.27 26.25 20.27
C MET A 16 -20.18 25.86 21.44
N VAL A 17 -19.81 24.86 22.22
CA VAL A 17 -20.22 24.80 23.63
C VAL A 17 -18.99 24.53 24.49
N ALA A 18 -18.88 25.39 25.49
CA ALA A 18 -17.79 25.57 26.40
C ALA A 18 -17.54 24.37 27.33
N CYS A 19 -16.29 24.27 27.76
CA CYS A 19 -15.88 23.64 29.00
C CYS A 19 -16.70 24.17 30.19
N SER A 20 -17.24 23.27 31.01
CA SER A 20 -17.56 23.53 32.41
C SER A 20 -17.36 22.24 33.22
N GLY A 21 -16.77 22.40 34.40
CA GLY A 21 -16.21 21.33 35.20
C GLY A 21 -17.19 20.47 35.99
N ARG A 22 -16.77 19.22 36.20
CA ARG A 22 -16.56 18.52 37.49
C ARG A 22 -17.53 18.82 38.65
N THR A 23 -18.37 17.84 38.97
CA THR A 23 -18.78 17.30 40.31
C THR A 23 -19.90 16.29 40.03
N GLY A 24 -20.12 15.14 40.67
CA GLY A 24 -19.64 14.51 41.89
C GLY A 24 -20.76 13.57 42.38
N SER A 25 -20.44 12.29 42.53
CA SER A 25 -21.06 11.25 43.39
C SER A 25 -22.48 10.69 43.20
N THR A 26 -22.50 9.35 43.36
CA THR A 26 -23.48 8.47 44.06
C THR A 26 -24.71 7.88 43.33
N LEU A 27 -24.51 6.66 42.80
CA LEU A 27 -25.05 5.37 43.31
C LEU A 27 -26.55 5.30 43.73
N LEU A 28 -27.38 4.57 42.98
CA LEU A 28 -27.78 3.15 43.23
C LEU A 28 -29.14 2.76 42.59
N ASN A 29 -29.09 1.59 41.93
CA ASN A 29 -30.06 0.50 41.92
C ASN A 29 -31.24 0.40 40.93
N SER A 30 -31.18 -0.74 40.21
CA SER A 30 -32.24 -1.72 39.92
C SER A 30 -33.17 -1.49 38.73
N ARG A 31 -32.99 -2.28 37.65
CA ARG A 31 -33.71 -3.56 37.45
C ARG A 31 -33.32 -4.25 36.14
N GLU A 32 -33.36 -5.56 36.18
CA GLU A 32 -33.17 -6.53 35.10
C GLU A 32 -34.08 -6.28 33.89
N GLY A 33 -33.51 -6.45 32.69
CA GLY A 33 -34.22 -6.50 31.41
C GLY A 33 -33.25 -6.94 30.31
N GLU A 34 -33.36 -8.21 29.91
CA GLU A 34 -32.93 -8.87 28.66
C GLU A 34 -31.57 -8.51 28.02
N PRO A 35 -30.68 -9.50 27.74
CA PRO A 35 -29.50 -9.27 26.92
C PRO A 35 -29.93 -9.09 25.46
N THR A 36 -30.16 -7.85 25.06
CA THR A 36 -30.18 -7.49 23.64
C THR A 36 -28.77 -7.71 23.12
N ILE A 37 -28.56 -8.76 22.32
CA ILE A 37 -27.30 -8.99 21.62
C ILE A 37 -27.23 -7.96 20.48
N THR A 38 -26.85 -6.73 20.81
CA THR A 38 -26.40 -5.77 19.80
C THR A 38 -25.20 -6.38 19.07
N PRO A 39 -25.20 -6.45 17.72
CA PRO A 39 -24.04 -6.91 16.98
C PRO A 39 -22.87 -5.99 17.33
N THR A 40 -21.83 -6.56 17.94
CA THR A 40 -20.57 -5.87 18.17
C THR A 40 -20.07 -5.43 16.80
N PRO A 41 -20.00 -4.12 16.49
CA PRO A 41 -19.31 -3.69 15.29
C PRO A 41 -17.87 -4.22 15.37
N PRO A 42 -17.29 -4.70 14.26
CA PRO A 42 -15.92 -5.22 14.30
C PRO A 42 -15.04 -4.17 14.94
N LYS A 43 -14.36 -4.57 16.02
CA LYS A 43 -13.29 -3.80 16.63
C LYS A 43 -12.23 -3.61 15.54
N LEU A 44 -12.17 -2.42 14.96
CA LEU A 44 -11.00 -1.98 14.21
C LEU A 44 -9.86 -1.86 15.21
N GLU A 45 -9.11 -2.94 15.40
CA GLU A 45 -7.90 -2.93 16.20
C GLU A 45 -6.76 -2.34 15.36
N ASN A 46 -6.21 -1.24 15.90
CA ASN A 46 -5.07 -0.44 15.47
C ASN A 46 -5.20 0.37 14.17
N ILE A 47 -5.99 1.43 14.23
CA ILE A 47 -5.55 2.69 13.61
C ILE A 47 -4.48 3.27 14.54
N GLN A 48 -3.20 2.99 14.25
CA GLN A 48 -2.11 3.77 14.86
C GLN A 48 -2.18 5.18 14.30
N VAL A 49 -2.88 6.07 15.03
CA VAL A 49 -2.86 7.50 14.76
C VAL A 49 -1.56 8.08 15.31
N SER A 50 -0.67 8.41 14.36
CA SER A 50 0.41 9.40 14.43
C SER A 50 1.37 9.33 15.62
N GLN A 51 2.48 8.59 15.45
CA GLN A 51 3.74 9.20 15.83
C GLN A 51 3.97 10.33 14.82
N THR A 52 4.16 11.57 15.27
CA THR A 52 4.84 12.59 14.46
C THR A 52 6.26 12.09 14.25
N SER A 53 6.42 11.14 13.34
CA SER A 53 7.71 10.69 12.85
C SER A 53 8.37 11.93 12.29
N VAL A 54 9.40 12.41 12.97
CA VAL A 54 10.25 13.47 12.44
C VAL A 54 10.74 12.91 11.10
N LEU A 55 10.26 13.52 10.01
CA LEU A 55 10.67 13.09 8.68
C LEU A 55 12.18 13.33 8.56
N PRO A 56 12.94 12.37 8.00
CA PRO A 56 14.36 12.57 7.75
C PRO A 56 14.60 13.86 6.95
N PRO A 57 15.76 14.53 7.11
CA PRO A 57 16.09 15.68 6.29
C PRO A 57 16.27 15.28 4.82
N TYR A 58 16.28 16.28 3.93
CA TYR A 58 16.51 16.09 2.48
C TYR A 58 15.54 15.11 1.83
N GLY A 59 14.25 15.34 2.09
CA GLY A 59 13.20 14.53 1.49
C GLY A 59 12.00 15.35 1.05
N LEU A 60 11.19 14.74 0.19
CA LEU A 60 9.98 15.33 -0.35
C LEU A 60 8.81 14.34 -0.35
N ARG A 61 7.60 14.88 -0.26
CA ARG A 61 6.37 14.09 -0.37
C ARG A 61 6.04 13.86 -1.82
N VAL A 62 5.84 12.61 -2.17
CA VAL A 62 5.55 12.15 -3.53
C VAL A 62 4.35 11.24 -3.50
N LYS A 63 3.47 11.40 -4.48
CA LYS A 63 2.32 10.52 -4.67
C LYS A 63 2.74 9.28 -5.47
N ALA A 64 2.19 8.13 -5.11
CA ALA A 64 2.30 6.95 -5.96
C ALA A 64 1.65 7.20 -7.32
N ASP A 65 2.29 6.68 -8.36
CA ASP A 65 1.86 6.76 -9.75
C ASP A 65 1.48 5.37 -10.31
N VAL A 66 1.70 4.31 -9.53
CA VAL A 66 1.37 2.94 -9.89
C VAL A 66 0.69 2.23 -8.73
N ALA A 67 -0.36 1.47 -9.04
CA ALA A 67 -0.89 0.44 -8.16
C ALA A 67 -0.51 -0.95 -8.70
N SER A 68 -0.15 -1.84 -7.79
CA SER A 68 0.28 -3.20 -8.04
C SER A 68 -0.68 -4.16 -7.33
N LEU A 69 -1.29 -5.08 -8.08
CA LEU A 69 -2.14 -6.15 -7.58
C LEU A 69 -1.41 -7.48 -7.68
N LYS A 70 -1.20 -8.13 -6.54
CA LYS A 70 -0.61 -9.46 -6.46
C LYS A 70 -1.72 -10.51 -6.40
N LEU A 71 -1.73 -11.41 -7.38
CA LEU A 71 -2.71 -12.48 -7.52
C LEU A 71 -2.05 -13.83 -7.31
N ARG A 72 -2.80 -14.79 -6.77
CA ARG A 72 -2.47 -16.20 -6.77
C ARG A 72 -3.48 -16.94 -7.63
N VAL A 73 -3.00 -17.72 -8.58
CA VAL A 73 -3.79 -18.65 -9.38
C VAL A 73 -3.52 -20.06 -8.88
N THR A 74 -4.58 -20.77 -8.52
CA THR A 74 -4.54 -22.18 -8.14
C THR A 74 -5.54 -22.97 -8.96
N SER A 75 -5.38 -24.30 -8.96
CA SER A 75 -6.34 -25.19 -9.61
C SER A 75 -6.60 -26.43 -8.76
N SER A 76 -7.86 -26.87 -8.76
CA SER A 76 -8.36 -28.05 -8.06
C SER A 76 -8.28 -29.33 -8.87
N GLU A 77 -7.66 -29.32 -10.06
CA GLU A 77 -7.39 -30.53 -10.84
C GLU A 77 -6.64 -31.56 -9.99
N GLU A 78 -7.10 -32.81 -10.02
CA GLU A 78 -6.50 -33.91 -9.24
C GLU A 78 -5.13 -34.31 -9.80
N ASP A 79 -5.02 -34.39 -11.14
CA ASP A 79 -3.78 -34.69 -11.83
C ASP A 79 -2.82 -33.49 -11.83
N THR A 80 -1.59 -33.72 -11.37
CA THR A 80 -0.58 -32.65 -11.23
C THR A 80 -0.15 -32.05 -12.57
N GLN A 81 -0.08 -32.85 -13.63
CA GLN A 81 0.32 -32.36 -14.95
C GLN A 81 -0.81 -31.50 -15.54
N ALA A 82 -2.05 -31.98 -15.48
CA ALA A 82 -3.25 -31.24 -15.89
C ALA A 82 -3.36 -29.92 -15.11
N ARG A 83 -3.19 -29.97 -13.79
CA ARG A 83 -3.20 -28.78 -12.91
C ARG A 83 -2.19 -27.72 -13.35
N LEU A 84 -0.94 -28.11 -13.63
CA LEU A 84 0.10 -27.19 -14.09
C LEU A 84 -0.23 -26.59 -15.47
N ILE A 85 -0.72 -27.42 -16.40
CA ILE A 85 -1.13 -26.97 -17.73
C ILE A 85 -2.28 -25.97 -17.62
N THR A 86 -3.28 -26.26 -16.78
CA THR A 86 -4.41 -25.37 -16.53
C THR A 86 -3.96 -24.03 -15.94
N ILE A 87 -3.11 -24.05 -14.91
CA ILE A 87 -2.56 -22.82 -14.30
C ILE A 87 -1.76 -22.02 -15.33
N GLN A 88 -0.89 -22.67 -16.10
CA GLN A 88 -0.09 -22.00 -17.12
C GLN A 88 -0.97 -21.37 -18.21
N THR A 89 -2.01 -22.09 -18.66
CA THR A 89 -2.93 -21.59 -19.68
C THR A 89 -3.64 -20.32 -19.19
N VAL A 90 -4.14 -20.33 -17.96
CA VAL A 90 -4.81 -19.15 -17.37
C VAL A 90 -3.83 -17.98 -17.20
N VAL A 91 -2.60 -18.25 -16.75
CA VAL A 91 -1.54 -17.24 -16.65
C VAL A 91 -1.21 -16.63 -18.01
N ASP A 92 -1.10 -17.44 -19.05
CA ASP A 92 -0.81 -17.00 -20.41
C ASP A 92 -1.95 -16.15 -20.96
N ASP A 93 -3.20 -16.52 -20.68
CA ASP A 93 -4.37 -15.76 -21.11
C ASP A 93 -4.47 -14.42 -20.37
N ILE A 94 -4.16 -14.39 -19.07
CA ILE A 94 -4.05 -13.14 -18.29
C ILE A 94 -2.99 -12.23 -18.89
N THR A 95 -1.82 -12.78 -19.20
CA THR A 95 -0.70 -12.02 -19.76
C THR A 95 -1.04 -11.46 -21.14
N LYS A 96 -1.60 -12.29 -22.05
CA LYS A 96 -2.01 -11.85 -23.40
C LYS A 96 -3.09 -10.78 -23.37
N LEU A 97 -3.99 -10.80 -22.39
CA LEU A 97 -5.03 -9.78 -22.25
C LEU A 97 -4.49 -8.49 -21.66
N ALA A 98 -3.60 -8.57 -20.66
CA ALA A 98 -2.89 -7.41 -20.15
C ALA A 98 -2.04 -6.74 -21.26
N ASP A 99 -1.34 -7.51 -22.10
CA ASP A 99 -0.57 -6.98 -23.24
C ASP A 99 -1.42 -6.23 -24.27
N LYS A 100 -2.74 -6.51 -24.31
CA LYS A 100 -3.72 -5.83 -25.17
C LYS A 100 -4.50 -4.73 -24.45
N SER A 101 -4.29 -4.58 -23.15
CA SER A 101 -4.97 -3.61 -22.30
C SER A 101 -4.12 -2.35 -22.19
N ASP A 102 -4.73 -1.19 -22.44
CA ASP A 102 -4.09 0.09 -22.14
C ASP A 102 -4.14 0.43 -20.64
N ALA A 103 -4.90 -0.34 -19.85
CA ALA A 103 -5.17 -0.05 -18.43
C ALA A 103 -4.34 -0.91 -17.46
N VAL A 104 -3.97 -2.14 -17.84
CA VAL A 104 -3.32 -3.09 -16.93
C VAL A 104 -2.15 -3.77 -17.63
N ALA A 105 -0.99 -3.82 -16.98
CA ALA A 105 0.20 -4.52 -17.45
C ALA A 105 0.63 -5.64 -16.49
N VAL A 106 1.33 -6.66 -16.99
CA VAL A 106 1.98 -7.69 -16.14
C VAL A 106 3.41 -7.26 -15.82
N GLN A 107 3.77 -7.23 -14.54
CA GLN A 107 5.13 -6.88 -14.12
C GLN A 107 5.96 -8.11 -13.73
N SER A 108 5.37 -9.12 -13.10
CA SER A 108 6.10 -10.35 -12.74
C SER A 108 5.21 -11.58 -12.65
N LEU A 109 5.85 -12.75 -12.84
CA LEU A 109 5.25 -14.07 -12.74
C LEU A 109 6.22 -15.00 -12.00
N SER A 110 5.70 -15.75 -11.03
CA SER A 110 6.44 -16.85 -10.41
C SER A 110 5.54 -18.07 -10.27
N VAL A 111 6.01 -19.24 -10.69
CA VAL A 111 5.29 -20.51 -10.56
C VAL A 111 5.96 -21.33 -9.46
N SER A 112 5.17 -21.80 -8.50
CA SER A 112 5.63 -22.67 -7.42
C SER A 112 4.94 -24.02 -7.51
N GLN A 113 5.73 -25.09 -7.51
CA GLN A 113 5.25 -26.46 -7.36
C GLN A 113 5.82 -27.02 -6.05
N ILE A 114 4.96 -27.32 -5.10
CA ILE A 114 5.33 -28.18 -3.97
C ILE A 114 5.02 -29.60 -4.45
N GLY A 115 6.06 -30.41 -4.63
CA GLY A 115 5.89 -31.82 -4.94
C GLY A 115 5.47 -32.57 -3.68
N ALA A 116 4.39 -33.34 -3.74
CA ALA A 116 4.06 -34.32 -2.71
C ALA A 116 5.24 -35.29 -2.56
N SER A 117 5.98 -35.22 -1.45
CA SER A 117 6.87 -36.32 -1.09
C SER A 117 5.98 -37.50 -0.72
N SER A 118 5.81 -38.46 -1.64
CA SER A 118 5.30 -39.79 -1.33
C SER A 118 6.35 -40.54 -0.50
N ALA A 119 6.52 -40.13 0.75
CA ALA A 119 7.32 -40.82 1.75
C ALA A 119 6.41 -41.04 2.97
N GLU A 120 5.85 -42.24 3.00
CA GLU A 120 5.45 -43.02 4.17
C GLU A 120 4.69 -42.31 5.30
N ARG A 121 3.41 -42.68 5.38
CA ARG A 121 2.68 -42.83 6.64
C ARG A 121 3.58 -43.55 7.65
N GLU A 122 4.05 -42.85 8.68
CA GLU A 122 4.14 -43.36 10.04
C GLU A 122 4.29 -42.21 11.05
N ALA A 123 3.74 -42.44 12.24
CA ALA A 123 3.23 -41.46 13.17
C ALA A 123 4.28 -40.52 13.79
N SER A 124 3.90 -39.26 14.06
CA SER A 124 3.91 -38.71 15.43
C SER A 124 3.34 -37.28 15.49
N SER A 125 2.54 -37.07 16.53
CA SER A 125 1.94 -35.81 16.98
C SER A 125 2.91 -34.64 16.98
N TYR A 126 2.49 -33.49 16.48
CA TYR A 126 2.43 -32.21 17.21
C TYR A 126 1.61 -31.22 16.38
N TYR A 127 0.69 -30.51 17.05
CA TYR A 127 -0.17 -29.48 16.47
C TYR A 127 0.65 -28.43 15.72
N TYR A 128 0.65 -28.53 14.40
CA TYR A 128 0.68 -27.39 13.50
C TYR A 128 -0.53 -27.54 12.60
N ASP A 129 -1.37 -26.51 12.54
CA ASP A 129 -2.33 -26.29 11.47
C ASP A 129 -1.53 -26.03 10.18
N SER A 130 -0.88 -27.10 9.73
CA SER A 130 -0.28 -27.20 8.42
C SER A 130 -1.41 -27.62 7.52
N GLN A 131 -2.15 -26.63 7.02
CA GLN A 131 -2.76 -26.81 5.70
C GLN A 131 -1.62 -27.25 4.77
N SER A 132 -1.57 -28.55 4.54
CA SER A 132 -0.68 -29.17 3.58
C SER A 132 -1.05 -28.59 2.22
N TYR A 133 -0.37 -27.52 1.82
CA TYR A 133 -0.52 -26.88 0.52
C TYR A 133 0.13 -27.77 -0.54
N ASP A 134 -0.55 -28.86 -0.86
CA ASP A 134 -0.18 -29.78 -1.93
C ASP A 134 -0.70 -29.27 -3.29
N SER A 135 -0.50 -27.98 -3.56
CA SER A 135 -1.12 -27.30 -4.70
C SER A 135 -0.09 -26.46 -5.46
N ALA A 136 0.14 -26.85 -6.71
CA ALA A 136 0.81 -25.98 -7.66
C ALA A 136 0.06 -24.64 -7.73
N SER A 137 0.81 -23.54 -7.76
CA SER A 137 0.24 -22.19 -7.84
C SER A 137 1.13 -21.29 -8.67
N ALA A 138 0.52 -20.31 -9.32
CA ALA A 138 1.22 -19.20 -9.93
C ALA A 138 0.91 -17.91 -9.17
N ILE A 139 1.91 -17.05 -9.03
CA ILE A 139 1.75 -15.69 -8.52
C ILE A 139 2.00 -14.73 -9.67
N LEU A 140 1.04 -13.86 -9.90
CA LEU A 140 1.06 -12.81 -10.92
C LEU A 140 1.08 -11.45 -10.22
N MET A 141 1.86 -10.51 -10.74
CA MET A 141 1.77 -9.11 -10.35
C MET A 141 1.27 -8.29 -11.54
N LEU A 142 0.07 -7.73 -11.39
CA LEU A 142 -0.54 -6.80 -12.33
C LEU A 142 -0.29 -5.37 -11.86
N THR A 143 -0.16 -4.44 -12.79
CA THR A 143 0.02 -3.01 -12.50
C THR A 143 -0.91 -2.13 -13.31
N THR A 144 -1.40 -1.06 -12.71
CA THR A 144 -2.13 0.02 -13.38
C THR A 144 -1.51 1.36 -13.00
N THR A 145 -1.53 2.31 -13.93
CA THR A 145 -1.16 3.70 -13.64
C THR A 145 -2.25 4.34 -12.78
N LEU A 146 -1.83 5.09 -11.76
CA LEU A 146 -2.70 5.96 -10.98
C LEU A 146 -2.69 7.34 -11.64
N ALA A 147 -3.81 7.75 -12.23
CA ALA A 147 -3.91 9.03 -12.93
C ALA A 147 -4.42 10.15 -12.02
N GLY A 148 -3.89 11.36 -12.22
CA GLY A 148 -4.44 12.61 -11.68
C GLY A 148 -3.87 13.08 -10.34
N ASP A 149 -4.41 14.20 -9.86
CA ASP A 149 -3.94 14.89 -8.66
C ASP A 149 -4.33 14.18 -7.36
N ASN A 150 -5.19 13.16 -7.40
CA ASN A 150 -5.64 12.45 -6.19
C ASN A 150 -5.71 10.92 -6.42
N PRO A 151 -4.54 10.26 -6.52
CA PRO A 151 -4.48 8.85 -6.84
C PRO A 151 -5.19 8.02 -5.76
N SER A 152 -6.18 7.23 -6.20
CA SER A 152 -7.03 6.45 -5.30
C SER A 152 -6.81 4.96 -5.51
N VAL A 153 -6.50 4.25 -4.43
CA VAL A 153 -6.45 2.78 -4.42
C VAL A 153 -7.81 2.16 -4.80
N LEU A 154 -8.92 2.87 -4.56
CA LEU A 154 -10.24 2.38 -4.94
C LEU A 154 -10.42 2.37 -6.46
N GLU A 155 -9.88 3.34 -7.18
CA GLU A 155 -9.97 3.38 -8.65
C GLU A 155 -9.14 2.28 -9.29
N SER A 156 -7.97 1.96 -8.73
CA SER A 156 -7.18 0.83 -9.19
C SER A 156 -7.86 -0.50 -8.90
N LEU A 157 -8.54 -0.65 -7.76
CA LEU A 157 -9.36 -1.84 -7.46
C LEU A 157 -10.49 -2.04 -8.47
N ILE A 158 -11.18 -0.97 -8.86
CA ILE A 158 -12.21 -1.03 -9.91
C ILE A 158 -11.57 -1.46 -11.24
N THR A 159 -10.46 -0.82 -11.62
CA THR A 159 -9.74 -1.13 -12.88
C THR A 159 -9.29 -2.59 -12.92
N PHE A 160 -8.72 -3.11 -11.85
CA PHE A 160 -8.34 -4.52 -11.76
C PHE A 160 -9.56 -5.45 -11.74
N GLY A 161 -10.63 -5.08 -11.05
CA GLY A 161 -11.87 -5.85 -11.03
C GLY A 161 -12.49 -5.97 -12.42
N ASP A 162 -12.61 -4.86 -13.14
CA ASP A 162 -13.11 -4.81 -14.51
C ASP A 162 -12.23 -5.64 -15.45
N PHE A 163 -10.91 -5.54 -15.31
CA PHE A 163 -9.96 -6.37 -16.06
C PHE A 163 -10.16 -7.86 -15.77
N LEU A 164 -10.22 -8.27 -14.49
CA LEU A 164 -10.39 -9.67 -14.10
C LEU A 164 -11.77 -10.24 -14.46
N ASN A 165 -12.80 -9.39 -14.57
CA ASN A 165 -14.13 -9.78 -15.03
C ASN A 165 -14.21 -10.03 -16.54
N THR A 166 -13.18 -9.65 -17.31
CA THR A 166 -13.11 -10.02 -18.74
C THR A 166 -12.81 -11.50 -18.96
N PHE A 167 -12.35 -12.22 -17.92
CA PHE A 167 -11.99 -13.63 -17.98
C PHE A 167 -13.18 -14.52 -17.69
N THR A 168 -13.35 -15.57 -18.50
CA THR A 168 -14.13 -16.74 -18.10
C THR A 168 -13.15 -17.78 -17.56
N LEU A 169 -13.13 -17.97 -16.23
CA LEU A 169 -12.25 -18.93 -15.59
C LEU A 169 -12.83 -20.35 -15.70
N PRO A 170 -12.00 -21.39 -15.93
CA PRO A 170 -12.43 -22.76 -15.76
C PRO A 170 -12.95 -23.00 -14.34
N GLU A 171 -13.94 -23.88 -14.17
CA GLU A 171 -14.52 -24.20 -12.85
C GLU A 171 -13.47 -24.77 -11.86
N THR A 172 -12.39 -25.36 -12.39
CA THR A 172 -11.29 -25.93 -11.62
C THR A 172 -10.23 -24.90 -11.24
N VAL A 173 -10.42 -23.61 -11.54
CA VAL A 173 -9.43 -22.56 -11.29
C VAL A 173 -9.95 -21.54 -10.30
N THR A 174 -9.10 -21.17 -9.34
CA THR A 174 -9.36 -20.10 -8.38
C THR A 174 -8.30 -19.03 -8.50
N ILE A 175 -8.75 -17.76 -8.58
CA ILE A 175 -7.89 -16.59 -8.46
C ILE A 175 -8.14 -15.94 -7.10
N SER A 176 -7.09 -15.81 -6.29
CA SER A 176 -7.13 -15.11 -5.00
C SER A 176 -6.27 -13.85 -5.06
N THR A 177 -6.83 -12.73 -4.64
CA THR A 177 -6.05 -11.51 -4.37
C THR A 177 -5.21 -11.71 -3.12
N LEU A 178 -3.89 -11.51 -3.23
CA LEU A 178 -2.95 -11.60 -2.10
C LEU A 178 -2.71 -10.24 -1.45
N SER A 179 -2.38 -9.24 -2.26
CA SER A 179 -2.18 -7.86 -1.79
C SER A 179 -2.45 -6.87 -2.91
N ILE A 180 -2.82 -5.65 -2.52
CA ILE A 180 -2.76 -4.47 -3.36
C ILE A 180 -1.87 -3.44 -2.69
N GLU A 181 -0.92 -2.90 -3.44
CA GLU A 181 0.08 -1.96 -2.96
C GLU A 181 0.18 -0.83 -3.98
N THR A 182 0.50 0.39 -3.52
CA THR A 182 0.90 1.45 -4.43
C THR A 182 2.42 1.63 -4.38
N ARG A 183 2.98 2.29 -5.39
CA ARG A 183 4.40 2.61 -5.43
C ARG A 183 4.67 3.78 -6.35
N ILE A 184 5.88 4.31 -6.24
CA ILE A 184 6.46 5.25 -7.19
C ILE A 184 7.20 4.44 -8.25
N SER A 185 6.90 4.68 -9.52
CA SER A 185 7.43 3.92 -10.66
C SER A 185 8.93 4.10 -10.82
N ASP A 186 9.37 5.35 -10.76
CA ASP A 186 10.76 5.76 -10.80
C ASP A 186 11.05 6.81 -9.72
N PRO A 187 11.52 6.39 -8.53
CA PRO A 187 11.91 7.33 -7.48
C PRO A 187 13.09 8.22 -7.88
N GLU A 188 13.94 7.78 -8.81
CA GLU A 188 15.21 8.45 -9.13
C GLU A 188 15.02 9.81 -9.81
N ILE A 189 13.86 10.06 -10.44
CA ILE A 189 13.52 11.35 -11.04
C ILE A 189 13.58 12.50 -10.01
N TYR A 190 13.39 12.19 -8.73
CA TYR A 190 13.39 13.16 -7.63
C TYR A 190 14.79 13.43 -7.06
N ARG A 191 15.80 12.62 -7.43
CA ARG A 191 17.14 12.70 -6.83
C ARG A 191 17.76 14.08 -6.99
N HIS A 192 17.69 14.67 -8.18
CA HIS A 192 18.33 15.95 -8.45
C HIS A 192 17.82 17.04 -7.50
N GLN A 193 16.51 17.13 -7.31
CA GLN A 193 15.88 18.07 -6.38
C GLN A 193 16.34 17.84 -4.93
N LEU A 194 16.49 16.58 -4.51
CA LEU A 194 16.97 16.27 -3.16
C LEU A 194 18.44 16.63 -2.96
N ILE A 195 19.28 16.41 -3.98
CA ILE A 195 20.69 16.82 -3.97
C ILE A 195 20.82 18.34 -3.87
N GLU A 196 19.99 19.10 -4.61
CA GLU A 196 19.97 20.56 -4.52
C GLU A 196 19.65 21.05 -3.10
N GLN A 197 18.71 20.41 -2.39
CA GLN A 197 18.40 20.75 -0.99
C GLN A 197 19.62 20.57 -0.08
N VAL A 198 20.39 19.49 -0.28
CA VAL A 198 21.61 19.24 0.51
C VAL A 198 22.65 20.34 0.25
N TYR A 199 22.89 20.69 -1.01
CA TYR A 199 23.86 21.75 -1.35
C TYR A 199 23.43 23.12 -0.83
N GLN A 200 22.15 23.48 -0.95
CA GLN A 200 21.62 24.74 -0.43
C GLN A 200 21.81 24.86 1.09
N GLU A 201 21.60 23.78 1.85
CA GLU A 201 21.85 23.78 3.29
C GLU A 201 23.35 23.93 3.60
N VAL A 202 24.22 23.19 2.90
CA VAL A 202 25.67 23.26 3.11
C VAL A 202 26.21 24.64 2.78
N GLU A 203 25.77 25.26 1.68
CA GLU A 203 26.12 26.64 1.32
C GLU A 203 25.67 27.65 2.38
N ALA A 204 24.44 27.50 2.90
CA ALA A 204 23.95 28.35 3.98
C ALA A 204 24.77 28.18 5.27
N LEU A 205 25.16 26.95 5.62
CA LEU A 205 26.01 26.67 6.77
C LEU A 205 27.44 27.21 6.60
N GLN A 206 28.00 27.15 5.40
CA GLN A 206 29.31 27.73 5.09
C GLN A 206 29.27 29.26 5.21
N ALA A 207 28.24 29.91 4.66
CA ALA A 207 28.06 31.35 4.79
C ALA A 207 27.92 31.79 6.26
N ALA A 208 27.31 30.96 7.12
CA ALA A 208 27.16 31.24 8.54
C ALA A 208 28.45 31.03 9.36
N ARG A 209 29.32 30.09 8.96
CA ARG A 209 30.54 29.72 9.71
C ARG A 209 31.82 30.36 9.18
N GLY A 210 31.80 30.93 7.97
CA GLY A 210 32.96 31.54 7.32
C GLY A 210 33.92 30.51 6.71
N ASP A 211 34.97 31.01 6.06
CA ASP A 211 35.88 30.22 5.20
C ASP A 211 36.78 29.23 5.96
N THR A 212 36.71 29.19 7.30
CA THR A 212 37.54 28.30 8.13
C THR A 212 37.02 26.87 8.18
N VAL A 213 35.82 26.61 7.64
CA VAL A 213 35.16 25.31 7.71
C VAL A 213 34.90 24.79 6.30
N THR A 214 35.28 23.54 6.04
CA THR A 214 34.95 22.82 4.82
C THR A 214 33.98 21.67 5.12
N PHE A 215 33.16 21.33 4.14
CA PHE A 215 32.18 20.25 4.24
C PHE A 215 32.48 19.17 3.21
N GLU A 216 32.54 17.91 3.66
CA GLU A 216 32.61 16.74 2.81
C GLU A 216 31.24 16.04 2.82
N ILE A 217 30.63 15.87 1.65
CA ILE A 217 29.30 15.27 1.50
C ILE A 217 29.45 13.90 0.86
N ASN A 218 29.00 12.87 1.55
CA ASN A 218 29.03 11.48 1.10
C ASN A 218 27.60 10.93 0.95
N GLY A 219 27.42 9.96 0.05
CA GLY A 219 26.14 9.21 -0.06
C GLY A 219 25.05 9.85 -0.93
N LEU A 220 25.32 10.94 -1.64
CA LEU A 220 24.35 11.62 -2.53
C LEU A 220 23.79 10.72 -3.66
N TYR A 221 24.54 9.71 -4.07
CA TYR A 221 24.17 8.75 -5.11
C TYR A 221 23.86 7.35 -4.56
N SER A 222 23.69 7.23 -3.24
CA SER A 222 23.12 6.01 -2.65
C SER A 222 21.64 5.87 -3.05
N GLY A 223 21.10 4.65 -3.03
CA GLY A 223 19.70 4.41 -3.39
C GLY A 223 18.75 5.27 -2.55
N LEU A 224 17.79 5.94 -3.22
CA LEU A 224 16.80 6.76 -2.52
C LEU A 224 16.02 5.90 -1.52
N LYS A 225 15.83 6.44 -0.32
CA LYS A 225 15.03 5.79 0.71
C LYS A 225 13.59 6.28 0.59
N SER A 226 12.64 5.39 0.88
CA SER A 226 11.21 5.69 0.83
C SER A 226 10.55 5.30 2.14
N LEU A 227 9.74 6.19 2.71
CA LEU A 227 8.88 5.92 3.85
C LEU A 227 7.42 6.09 3.44
N PRO A 228 6.54 5.09 3.60
CA PRO A 228 5.12 5.29 3.35
C PRO A 228 4.53 6.27 4.37
N LEU A 229 3.79 7.27 3.89
CA LEU A 229 3.06 8.25 4.71
C LEU A 229 1.57 7.90 4.78
N THR A 230 1.01 7.49 3.64
CA THR A 230 -0.36 6.99 3.49
C THR A 230 -0.36 5.86 2.46
N ASP A 231 -1.54 5.30 2.15
CA ASP A 231 -1.69 4.26 1.13
C ASP A 231 -1.33 4.71 -0.30
N SER A 232 -1.16 6.02 -0.54
CA SER A 232 -0.84 6.60 -1.85
C SER A 232 0.21 7.72 -1.81
N GLU A 233 0.78 8.01 -0.64
CA GLU A 233 1.79 9.06 -0.47
C GLU A 233 3.02 8.50 0.26
N TYR A 234 4.19 8.86 -0.25
CA TYR A 234 5.49 8.44 0.23
C TYR A 234 6.36 9.66 0.51
N TYR A 235 7.26 9.52 1.48
CA TYR A 235 8.36 10.43 1.69
C TYR A 235 9.62 9.82 1.08
N LEU A 236 10.10 10.40 -0.01
CA LEU A 236 11.39 10.05 -0.61
C LEU A 236 12.48 10.93 0.00
N TYR A 237 13.59 10.35 0.43
CA TYR A 237 14.66 11.12 1.06
C TYR A 237 16.06 10.57 0.76
N LEU A 238 17.03 11.48 0.85
CA LEU A 238 18.45 11.16 0.91
C LEU A 238 18.90 11.09 2.36
N ASP A 239 19.87 10.24 2.64
CA ASP A 239 20.52 10.14 3.96
C ASP A 239 22.03 10.34 3.79
N PRO A 240 22.47 11.55 3.39
CA PRO A 240 23.87 11.84 3.16
C PRO A 240 24.63 11.97 4.48
N SER A 241 25.90 11.60 4.46
CA SER A 241 26.82 11.88 5.57
C SER A 241 27.58 13.16 5.27
N ILE A 242 27.34 14.21 6.07
CA ILE A 242 28.00 15.51 5.94
C ILE A 242 29.04 15.62 7.05
N VAL A 243 30.31 15.61 6.68
CA VAL A 243 31.44 15.72 7.61
C VAL A 243 31.99 17.14 7.57
N VAL A 244 32.05 17.78 8.73
CA VAL A 244 32.62 19.11 8.91
C VAL A 244 34.12 18.97 9.21
N LYS A 245 34.95 19.71 8.50
CA LYS A 245 36.40 19.77 8.72
C LYS A 245 36.82 21.20 9.00
N ASP A 246 37.60 21.39 10.06
CA ASP A 246 38.31 22.62 10.31
C ASP A 246 39.51 22.70 9.35
N SER A 247 39.73 23.88 8.78
CA SER A 247 40.82 24.15 7.83
C SER A 247 42.15 24.36 8.53
#